data_AF-A0AAZ1XT98-F1
#
_entry.id   AF-A0AAZ1XT98-F1
#
_cell.length_a   1.000
_cell.length_b   1.000
_cell.length_c   1.000
_cell.angle_alpha   90.00
_cell.angle_beta   90.00
_cell.angle_gamma   90.00
#
_symmetry.space_group_name_H-M   'P 1'
#
loop_
_entity.id
_entity.type
_entity.pdbx_description
1 polymer ?
#
loop_
_entity_poly.entity_id
_entity_poly.type
_entity_poly.pdbx_seq_one_letter_code
_entity_poly.pdbx_strand_id
1 'polypeptide(L)'
;PDRRHSWRRRYREALVCTSHLRSIQTSERFKVRQTNTELTERASAYASLQQHGSEGVHGKPYPVAVYVPRPDYLEGDEDADLIKPKKLVNPVKASKSHQELHRELLSSYKRGGVSVEMKPELQRVLESRRRDQLIRQRKEEDEARRKVSPLEAELLKRHKKLEELERQQEQEDLRAPEFVKVKENLRRTSVQGKEEKEV
;
A
#
# COMPACT_ATOMS: atom_id res chain seq x y z
N PRO A 1 -35.95 -7.24 47.31
CA PRO A 1 -35.82 -6.28 46.18
C PRO A 1 -34.35 -5.94 45.86
N ASP A 2 -33.78 -6.04 44.66
CA ASP A 2 -34.10 -6.75 43.44
C ASP A 2 -32.81 -6.75 42.59
N ARG A 3 -31.83 -7.60 42.96
CA ARG A 3 -30.51 -7.64 42.28
C ARG A 3 -30.59 -8.26 40.88
N ARG A 4 -31.62 -9.08 40.62
CA ARG A 4 -31.81 -9.79 39.35
C ARG A 4 -32.35 -8.88 38.24
N HIS A 5 -33.18 -7.88 38.57
CA HIS A 5 -33.65 -6.92 37.56
C HIS A 5 -32.57 -5.89 37.15
N SER A 6 -31.65 -5.55 38.06
CA SER A 6 -30.48 -4.70 37.76
C SER A 6 -29.54 -5.34 36.72
N TRP A 7 -29.23 -6.63 36.90
CA TRP A 7 -28.42 -7.39 35.94
C TRP A 7 -29.08 -7.51 34.56
N ARG A 8 -30.40 -7.74 34.53
CA ARG A 8 -31.15 -7.83 33.26
C ARG A 8 -31.22 -6.49 32.51
N ARG A 9 -31.23 -5.34 33.19
CA ARG A 9 -31.11 -4.03 32.54
C ARG A 9 -29.72 -3.80 31.95
N ARG A 10 -28.67 -4.02 32.76
CA ARG A 10 -27.27 -3.85 32.31
C ARG A 10 -26.92 -4.75 31.13
N TYR A 11 -27.44 -5.98 31.10
CA TYR A 11 -27.23 -6.89 29.98
C TYR A 11 -27.91 -6.42 28.69
N ARG A 12 -29.13 -5.85 28.77
CA ARG A 12 -29.79 -5.27 27.59
C ARG A 12 -29.07 -4.03 27.08
N GLU A 13 -28.61 -3.16 27.97
CA GLU A 13 -27.80 -1.98 27.58
C GLU A 13 -26.49 -2.39 26.91
N ALA A 14 -25.80 -3.42 27.43
CA ALA A 14 -24.59 -3.96 26.80
C ALA A 14 -24.86 -4.56 25.40
N LEU A 15 -25.98 -5.26 25.20
CA LEU A 15 -26.39 -5.76 23.89
C LEU A 15 -26.68 -4.63 22.88
N VAL A 16 -27.33 -3.55 23.32
CA VAL A 16 -27.58 -2.39 22.46
C VAL A 16 -26.26 -1.70 22.07
N CYS A 17 -25.36 -1.47 23.03
CA CYS A 17 -24.05 -0.86 22.77
C CYS A 17 -23.20 -1.69 21.80
N THR A 18 -23.17 -3.02 21.95
CA THR A 18 -22.43 -3.91 21.04
C THR A 18 -23.04 -3.97 19.64
N SER A 19 -24.37 -3.92 19.53
CA SER A 19 -25.06 -3.83 18.24
C SER A 19 -24.75 -2.52 17.50
N HIS A 20 -24.67 -1.40 18.23
CA HIS A 20 -24.37 -0.09 17.67
C HIS A 20 -22.92 0.00 17.19
N LEU A 21 -21.97 -0.54 17.97
CA LEU A 21 -20.56 -0.63 17.54
C LEU A 21 -20.38 -1.47 16.27
N ARG A 22 -21.10 -2.60 16.15
CA ARG A 22 -21.10 -3.41 14.91
C ARG A 22 -21.71 -2.65 13.73
N SER A 23 -22.75 -1.85 13.95
CA SER A 23 -23.34 -1.00 12.91
C SER A 23 -22.36 0.08 12.42
N ILE A 24 -21.60 0.70 13.33
CA ILE A 24 -20.60 1.71 12.96
C ILE A 24 -19.46 1.07 12.15
N GLN A 25 -18.89 -0.05 12.64
CA GLN A 25 -17.82 -0.77 11.94
C GLN A 25 -18.24 -1.26 10.55
N THR A 26 -19.49 -1.74 10.39
CA THR A 26 -19.98 -2.17 9.08
C THR A 26 -20.19 -1.00 8.13
N SER A 27 -20.62 0.17 8.62
CA SER A 27 -20.74 1.39 7.81
C SER A 27 -19.38 1.92 7.32
N GLU A 28 -18.35 1.87 8.16
CA GLU A 28 -16.99 2.26 7.79
C GLU A 28 -16.41 1.30 6.75
N ARG A 29 -16.62 0.00 6.95
CA ARG A 29 -16.21 -1.02 5.97
C ARG A 29 -16.92 -0.87 4.63
N PHE A 30 -18.17 -0.41 4.63
CA PHE A 30 -18.92 -0.11 3.40
C PHE A 30 -18.38 1.13 2.67
N LYS A 31 -18.09 2.22 3.39
CA LYS A 31 -17.44 3.42 2.83
C LYS A 31 -16.07 3.12 2.22
N VAL A 32 -15.24 2.34 2.91
CA VAL A 32 -13.92 1.93 2.40
C VAL A 32 -14.02 1.05 1.15
N ARG A 33 -15.07 0.23 1.02
CA ARG A 33 -15.31 -0.54 -0.22
C ARG A 33 -15.66 0.37 -1.39
N GLN A 34 -16.52 1.37 -1.19
CA GLN A 34 -16.89 2.32 -2.25
C GLN A 34 -15.69 3.15 -2.77
N THR A 35 -14.80 3.59 -1.89
CA THR A 35 -13.61 4.36 -2.34
C THR A 35 -12.62 3.49 -3.11
N ASN A 36 -12.47 2.21 -2.74
CA ASN A 36 -11.61 1.28 -3.48
C ASN A 36 -12.19 0.93 -4.87
N THR A 37 -13.51 0.82 -5.02
CA THR A 37 -14.13 0.60 -6.33
C THR A 37 -13.92 1.80 -7.25
N GLU A 38 -14.11 3.04 -6.77
CA GLU A 38 -13.87 4.25 -7.57
C GLU A 38 -12.40 4.40 -8.00
N LEU A 39 -11.45 4.06 -7.12
CA LEU A 39 -10.01 4.08 -7.46
C LEU A 39 -9.66 3.03 -8.53
N THR A 40 -10.30 1.86 -8.48
CA THR A 40 -10.08 0.77 -9.44
C THR A 40 -10.65 1.11 -10.82
N GLU A 41 -11.85 1.70 -10.87
CA GLU A 41 -12.47 2.17 -12.12
C GLU A 41 -11.63 3.27 -12.80
N ARG A 42 -11.14 4.25 -12.03
CA ARG A 42 -10.26 5.30 -12.56
C ARG A 42 -8.93 4.76 -13.08
N ALA A 43 -8.34 3.77 -12.40
CA ALA A 43 -7.12 3.12 -12.86
C ALA A 43 -7.33 2.35 -14.17
N SER A 44 -8.48 1.68 -14.34
CA SER A 44 -8.83 0.98 -15.57
C SER A 44 -9.02 1.92 -16.75
N ALA A 45 -9.71 3.06 -16.56
CA ALA A 45 -9.88 4.07 -17.61
C ALA A 45 -8.54 4.63 -18.11
N TYR A 46 -7.57 4.82 -17.22
CA TYR A 46 -6.23 5.27 -17.59
C TYR A 46 -5.44 4.21 -18.38
N ALA A 47 -5.63 2.92 -18.06
CA ALA A 47 -4.98 1.81 -18.77
C ALA A 47 -5.47 1.67 -20.23
N SER A 48 -6.76 1.92 -20.50
CA SER A 48 -7.33 1.85 -21.85
C SER A 48 -6.74 2.90 -22.81
N LEU A 49 -6.37 4.08 -22.31
CA LEU A 49 -5.74 5.13 -23.14
C LEU A 49 -4.33 4.78 -23.60
N GLN A 50 -3.61 3.94 -22.83
CA GLN A 50 -2.24 3.55 -23.14
C GLN A 50 -2.13 2.52 -24.28
N GLN A 51 -3.21 1.82 -24.62
CA GLN A 51 -3.19 0.74 -25.63
C GLN A 51 -3.36 1.24 -27.08
N HIS A 52 -3.88 2.45 -27.31
CA HIS A 52 -4.13 2.98 -28.66
C HIS A 52 -2.89 3.58 -29.37
N GLY A 53 -1.71 3.53 -28.76
CA GLY A 53 -0.49 4.13 -29.32
C GLY A 53 0.30 3.26 -30.31
N SER A 54 -0.14 2.02 -30.61
CA SER A 54 0.74 1.04 -31.27
C SER A 54 0.25 0.36 -32.54
N GLU A 55 -0.76 0.88 -33.27
CA GLU A 55 -1.12 0.32 -34.59
C GLU A 55 -1.38 1.41 -35.65
N GLY A 56 -0.64 1.34 -36.77
CA GLY A 56 -1.07 1.96 -38.03
C GLY A 56 -0.02 2.70 -38.86
N VAL A 57 1.02 2.04 -39.36
CA VAL A 57 1.74 2.52 -40.57
C VAL A 57 1.99 1.35 -41.52
N HIS A 58 0.96 0.93 -42.25
CA HIS A 58 1.13 0.21 -43.51
C HIS A 58 0.50 1.01 -44.65
N GLY A 59 1.32 1.21 -45.69
CA GLY A 59 1.17 2.25 -46.69
C GLY A 59 0.07 2.02 -47.72
N LYS A 60 -0.17 3.08 -48.50
CA LYS A 60 -0.92 3.00 -49.76
C LYS A 60 -0.25 3.84 -50.87
N PRO A 61 -0.39 3.41 -52.14
CA PRO A 61 0.38 3.92 -53.28
C PRO A 61 -0.35 5.05 -54.02
N TYR A 62 0.41 5.89 -54.72
CA TYR A 62 -0.07 7.00 -55.54
C TYR A 62 -0.65 6.51 -56.89
N PRO A 63 -1.77 7.07 -57.39
CA PRO A 63 -2.28 6.76 -58.72
C PRO A 63 -1.63 7.63 -59.81
N VAL A 64 -1.44 6.95 -60.94
CA VAL A 64 -0.85 7.37 -62.23
C VAL A 64 -1.66 8.51 -62.87
N ALA A 65 -0.99 9.61 -63.24
CA ALA A 65 -1.58 10.70 -64.03
C ALA A 65 -0.95 10.75 -65.44
N VAL A 66 -1.77 10.34 -66.41
CA VAL A 66 -1.91 10.78 -67.82
C VAL A 66 -0.69 11.44 -68.49
N TYR A 67 -0.17 10.74 -69.51
CA TYR A 67 0.91 11.16 -70.41
C TYR A 67 0.47 12.29 -71.36
N VAL A 68 1.18 13.41 -71.34
CA VAL A 68 1.26 14.36 -72.45
C VAL A 68 2.64 14.17 -73.10
N PRO A 69 2.76 13.83 -74.39
CA PRO A 69 4.06 13.69 -75.03
C PRO A 69 4.74 15.07 -75.11
N ARG A 70 5.95 15.15 -74.55
CA ARG A 70 6.82 16.34 -74.57
C ARG A 70 7.47 16.43 -75.96
N PRO A 71 7.47 17.60 -76.65
CA PRO A 71 8.08 17.73 -77.98
C PRO A 71 9.61 17.56 -77.97
N ASP A 72 10.10 16.83 -78.97
CA ASP A 72 11.48 16.37 -79.18
C ASP A 72 12.44 17.46 -79.67
N TYR A 73 12.57 18.56 -78.94
CA TYR A 73 13.62 19.55 -79.20
C TYR A 73 14.28 19.94 -77.90
N LEU A 74 15.12 19.05 -77.37
CA LEU A 74 16.35 19.34 -76.64
C LEU A 74 17.23 18.07 -76.65
N GLU A 75 17.40 17.46 -77.83
CA GLU A 75 18.47 16.48 -78.05
C GLU A 75 19.69 17.25 -78.54
N GLY A 76 20.51 17.68 -77.59
CA GLY A 76 21.65 18.55 -77.87
C GLY A 76 22.57 18.65 -76.66
N ASP A 77 23.21 17.54 -76.31
CA ASP A 77 24.49 17.50 -75.58
C ASP A 77 24.62 18.34 -74.29
N GLU A 78 23.53 18.50 -73.51
CA GLU A 78 23.57 19.33 -72.30
C GLU A 78 24.16 18.58 -71.09
N ASP A 79 24.22 17.24 -71.13
CA ASP A 79 24.52 16.39 -69.95
C ASP A 79 26.02 16.09 -69.70
N ALA A 80 26.90 16.41 -70.65
CA ALA A 80 28.35 16.22 -70.47
C ALA A 80 29.00 17.37 -69.66
N ASP A 81 28.40 18.57 -69.69
CA ASP A 81 28.83 19.76 -68.92
C ASP A 81 27.95 20.04 -67.70
N LEU A 82 26.93 19.21 -67.44
CA LEU A 82 26.06 19.36 -66.28
C LEU A 82 26.76 18.92 -64.99
N ILE A 83 27.15 19.89 -64.17
CA ILE A 83 27.58 19.67 -62.78
C ILE A 83 26.42 19.00 -62.02
N LYS A 84 26.50 17.67 -61.85
CA LYS A 84 25.54 16.94 -61.01
C LYS A 84 25.60 17.53 -59.61
N PRO A 85 24.47 17.98 -59.04
CA PRO A 85 24.46 18.48 -57.67
C PRO A 85 25.07 17.43 -56.75
N LYS A 86 26.14 17.80 -56.03
CA LYS A 86 26.76 16.91 -55.04
C LYS A 86 25.68 16.50 -54.04
N LYS A 87 25.56 15.20 -53.76
CA LYS A 87 24.63 14.70 -52.73
C LYS A 87 25.00 15.38 -51.41
N LEU A 88 24.21 16.36 -51.01
CA LEU A 88 24.42 17.10 -49.76
C LEU A 88 24.25 16.09 -48.64
N VAL A 89 25.32 15.88 -47.87
CA VAL A 89 25.24 15.00 -46.71
C VAL A 89 24.38 15.72 -45.67
N ASN A 90 23.30 15.06 -45.25
CA ASN A 90 22.41 15.60 -44.24
C ASN A 90 23.22 15.92 -42.97
N PRO A 91 23.28 17.17 -42.49
CA PRO A 91 24.11 17.56 -41.35
C PRO A 91 23.81 16.75 -40.08
N VAL A 92 22.56 16.32 -39.89
CA VAL A 92 22.11 15.46 -38.78
C VAL A 92 22.71 14.05 -38.88
N LYS A 93 22.90 13.55 -40.10
CA LYS A 93 23.50 12.23 -40.38
C LYS A 93 25.02 12.30 -40.64
N ALA A 94 25.56 13.48 -40.89
CA ALA A 94 27.00 13.73 -40.96
C ALA A 94 27.62 13.77 -39.56
N SER A 95 26.92 14.36 -38.58
CA SER A 95 27.40 14.46 -37.21
C SER A 95 27.18 13.15 -36.45
N LYS A 96 28.27 12.43 -36.15
CA LYS A 96 28.24 11.20 -35.33
C LYS A 96 27.81 11.49 -33.89
N SER A 97 28.27 12.62 -33.33
CA SER A 97 27.89 13.05 -31.97
C SER A 97 26.38 13.23 -31.83
N HIS A 98 25.73 13.87 -32.80
CA HIS A 98 24.29 14.07 -32.77
C HIS A 98 23.51 12.74 -32.83
N GLN A 99 23.97 11.81 -33.68
CA GLN A 99 23.35 10.49 -33.80
C GLN A 99 23.55 9.64 -32.54
N GLU A 100 24.72 9.72 -31.93
CA GLU A 100 25.03 9.01 -30.69
C GLU A 100 24.17 9.50 -29.53
N LEU A 101 23.99 10.82 -29.41
CA LEU A 101 23.07 11.42 -28.46
C LEU A 101 21.63 10.94 -28.69
N HIS A 102 21.16 10.94 -29.95
CA HIS A 102 19.83 10.45 -30.28
C HIS A 102 19.64 8.97 -29.89
N ARG A 103 20.66 8.15 -30.16
CA ARG A 103 20.68 6.73 -29.79
C ARG A 103 20.66 6.56 -28.27
N GLU A 104 21.43 7.34 -27.53
CA GLU A 104 21.48 7.28 -26.06
C GLU A 104 20.15 7.70 -25.43
N LEU A 105 19.55 8.80 -25.90
CA LEU A 105 18.24 9.28 -25.46
C LEU A 105 17.14 8.24 -25.69
N LEU A 106 17.12 7.59 -26.86
CA LEU A 106 16.17 6.52 -27.13
C LEU A 106 16.45 5.28 -26.28
N SER A 107 17.73 4.95 -26.04
CA SER A 107 18.13 3.79 -25.25
C SER A 107 17.84 3.96 -23.76
N SER A 108 17.97 5.18 -23.22
CA SER A 108 17.61 5.50 -21.84
C SER A 108 16.10 5.41 -21.66
N TYR A 109 15.32 6.03 -22.54
CA TYR A 109 13.87 5.93 -22.53
C TYR A 109 13.37 4.48 -22.64
N LYS A 110 13.87 3.72 -23.63
CA LYS A 110 13.45 2.34 -23.89
C LYS A 110 13.82 1.36 -22.77
N ARG A 111 14.92 1.60 -22.05
CA ARG A 111 15.33 0.77 -20.89
C ARG A 111 14.68 1.21 -19.57
N GLY A 112 13.62 2.04 -19.62
CA GLY A 112 12.88 2.46 -18.43
C GLY A 112 13.50 3.67 -17.73
N GLY A 113 14.02 4.61 -18.52
CA GLY A 113 14.79 5.77 -18.08
C GLY A 113 14.07 6.67 -17.10
N VAL A 114 14.25 6.36 -15.81
CA VAL A 114 14.34 7.35 -14.75
C VAL A 114 15.79 7.34 -14.34
N SER A 115 16.56 8.30 -14.87
CA SER A 115 17.81 8.70 -14.23
C SER A 115 17.49 8.91 -12.76
N VAL A 116 18.22 8.23 -11.86
CA VAL A 116 17.95 8.15 -10.42
C VAL A 116 17.84 9.54 -9.76
N GLU A 117 18.28 10.60 -10.45
CA GLU A 117 18.23 11.99 -9.98
C GLU A 117 17.10 12.85 -10.58
N MET A 118 16.34 12.38 -11.57
CA MET A 118 15.28 13.13 -12.25
C MET A 118 13.90 12.49 -12.09
N LYS A 119 13.55 12.06 -10.87
CA LYS A 119 12.13 11.77 -10.58
C LYS A 119 11.35 13.08 -10.74
N PRO A 120 10.24 13.12 -11.50
CA PRO A 120 9.46 14.33 -11.64
C PRO A 120 9.01 14.82 -10.26
N GLU A 121 8.97 16.15 -10.05
CA GLU A 121 8.67 16.78 -8.75
C GLU A 121 7.48 16.15 -8.04
N LEU A 122 6.40 15.84 -8.77
CA LEU A 122 5.21 15.18 -8.24
C LEU A 122 5.53 13.81 -7.61
N GLN A 123 6.35 12.99 -8.25
CA GLN A 123 6.74 11.69 -7.70
C GLN A 123 7.57 11.84 -6.43
N ARG A 124 8.51 12.81 -6.41
CA ARG A 124 9.28 13.14 -5.20
C ARG A 124 8.36 13.57 -4.06
N VAL A 125 7.37 14.42 -4.35
CA VAL A 125 6.37 14.89 -3.37
C VAL A 125 5.50 13.73 -2.86
N LEU A 126 5.02 12.84 -3.74
CA LEU A 126 4.25 11.67 -3.34
C LEU A 126 5.06 10.69 -2.47
N GLU A 127 6.31 10.41 -2.86
CA GLU A 127 7.22 9.59 -2.07
C GLU A 127 7.56 10.24 -0.72
N SER A 128 7.75 11.56 -0.69
CA SER A 128 7.93 12.31 0.56
C SER A 128 6.71 12.21 1.46
N ARG A 129 5.52 12.49 0.93
CA ARG A 129 4.26 12.38 1.68
C ARG A 129 4.05 10.96 2.23
N ARG A 130 4.39 9.92 1.46
CA ARG A 130 4.33 8.53 1.93
C ARG A 130 5.30 8.29 3.09
N ARG A 131 6.55 8.74 2.97
CA ARG A 131 7.53 8.64 4.06
C ARG A 131 7.07 9.40 5.31
N ASP A 132 6.57 10.61 5.14
CA ASP A 132 6.10 11.46 6.23
C ASP A 132 4.90 10.84 6.96
N GLN A 133 3.97 10.20 6.24
CA GLN A 133 2.86 9.46 6.83
C GLN A 133 3.35 8.29 7.69
N LEU A 134 4.31 7.50 7.19
CA LEU A 134 4.89 6.39 7.95
C LEU A 134 5.60 6.88 9.22
N ILE A 135 6.33 8.00 9.11
CA ILE A 135 7.02 8.60 10.26
C ILE A 135 6.00 9.09 11.30
N ARG A 136 4.92 9.75 10.88
CA ARG A 136 3.85 10.20 11.78
C ARG A 136 3.19 9.02 12.50
N GLN A 137 2.83 7.96 11.78
CA GLN A 137 2.25 6.76 12.38
C GLN A 137 3.17 6.13 13.42
N ARG A 138 4.46 5.96 13.12
CA ARG A 138 5.43 5.44 14.10
C ARG A 138 5.57 6.34 15.32
N LYS A 139 5.62 7.66 15.11
CA LYS A 139 5.72 8.63 16.21
C LYS A 139 4.49 8.58 17.12
N GLU A 140 3.29 8.46 16.55
CA GLU A 140 2.05 8.32 17.31
C GLU A 140 2.02 7.01 18.10
N GLU A 141 2.48 5.90 17.52
CA GLU A 141 2.62 4.62 18.22
C GLU A 141 3.60 4.74 19.40
N ASP A 142 4.78 5.31 19.16
CA ASP A 142 5.79 5.51 20.20
C ASP A 142 5.28 6.46 21.30
N GLU A 143 4.54 7.50 20.94
CA GLU A 143 3.92 8.41 21.88
C GLU A 143 2.80 7.72 22.68
N ALA A 144 1.99 6.87 22.07
CA ALA A 144 1.01 6.05 22.77
C ALA A 144 1.67 5.06 23.73
N ARG A 145 2.76 4.41 23.31
CA ARG A 145 3.58 3.54 24.16
C ARG A 145 4.22 4.30 25.33
N ARG A 146 4.65 5.54 25.10
CA ARG A 146 5.16 6.43 26.16
C ARG A 146 4.06 6.94 27.09
N LYS A 147 2.84 7.11 26.57
CA LYS A 147 1.65 7.50 27.33
C LYS A 147 1.03 6.34 28.14
N VAL A 148 1.60 5.13 28.09
CA VAL A 148 1.28 4.08 29.07
C VAL A 148 1.39 4.71 30.46
N SER A 149 0.26 4.78 31.16
CA SER A 149 0.19 5.51 32.43
C SER A 149 1.19 4.89 33.41
N PRO A 150 1.83 5.69 34.29
CA PRO A 150 2.68 5.14 35.35
C PRO A 150 1.98 4.02 36.14
N LEU A 151 0.66 4.13 36.33
CA LEU A 151 -0.17 3.09 36.94
C LEU A 151 -0.30 1.83 36.07
N GLU A 152 -0.47 1.98 34.77
CA GLU A 152 -0.60 0.86 33.82
C GLU A 152 0.72 0.07 33.71
N ALA A 153 1.86 0.77 33.69
CA ALA A 153 3.17 0.13 33.78
C ALA A 153 3.35 -0.64 35.09
N GLU A 154 2.87 -0.11 36.21
CA GLU A 154 2.91 -0.79 37.51
C GLU A 154 1.97 -2.01 37.57
N LEU A 155 0.76 -1.90 37.01
CA LEU A 155 -0.16 -3.03 36.88
C LEU A 155 0.45 -4.16 36.04
N LEU A 156 1.10 -3.83 34.92
CA LEU A 156 1.78 -4.81 34.08
C LEU A 156 2.91 -5.53 34.83
N LYS A 157 3.71 -4.77 35.61
CA LYS A 157 4.76 -5.36 36.47
C LYS A 157 4.17 -6.30 37.52
N ARG A 158 3.09 -5.89 38.18
CA ARG A 158 2.40 -6.71 39.19
C ARG A 158 1.83 -7.98 38.57
N HIS A 159 1.20 -7.88 37.40
CA HIS A 159 0.66 -9.03 36.70
C HIS A 159 1.75 -10.04 36.35
N LYS A 160 2.87 -9.58 35.77
CA LYS A 160 4.02 -10.43 35.48
C LYS A 160 4.60 -11.10 36.73
N LYS A 161 4.62 -10.40 37.87
CA LYS A 161 5.08 -10.96 39.14
C LYS A 161 4.14 -12.04 39.67
N LEU A 162 2.82 -11.83 39.56
CA LEU A 162 1.83 -12.82 39.97
C LEU A 162 1.90 -14.07 39.08
N GLU A 163 2.02 -13.91 37.76
CA GLU A 163 2.17 -15.02 36.81
C GLU A 163 3.40 -15.90 37.15
N GLU A 164 4.54 -15.28 37.50
CA GLU A 164 5.73 -16.02 37.90
C GLU A 164 5.53 -16.76 39.23
N LEU A 165 4.83 -16.16 40.20
CA LEU A 165 4.52 -16.81 41.48
C LEU A 165 3.53 -17.95 41.31
N GLU A 166 2.49 -17.78 40.47
CA GLU A 166 1.54 -18.84 40.13
C GLU A 166 2.26 -20.02 39.49
N ARG A 167 3.17 -19.77 38.55
CA ARG A 167 3.98 -20.84 37.93
C ARG A 167 4.87 -21.57 38.94
N GLN A 168 5.47 -20.84 39.89
CA GLN A 168 6.27 -21.45 40.95
C GLN A 168 5.40 -22.26 41.91
N GLN A 169 4.23 -21.73 42.29
CA GLN A 169 3.27 -22.43 43.13
C GLN A 169 2.73 -23.70 42.46
N GLU A 170 2.37 -23.65 41.17
CA GLU A 170 1.96 -24.83 40.42
C GLU A 170 3.06 -25.90 40.43
N GLN A 171 4.33 -25.51 40.29
CA GLN A 171 5.45 -26.45 40.36
C GLN A 171 5.62 -27.05 41.76
N GLU A 172 5.46 -26.24 42.82
CA GLU A 172 5.48 -26.72 44.21
C GLU A 172 4.30 -27.64 44.52
N ASP A 173 3.10 -27.29 44.05
CA ASP A 173 1.88 -28.09 44.20
C ASP A 173 2.03 -29.44 43.48
N LEU A 174 2.60 -29.48 42.28
CA LEU A 174 2.90 -30.75 41.60
C LEU A 174 3.87 -31.62 42.41
N ARG A 175 4.82 -31.00 43.12
CA ARG A 175 5.81 -31.70 43.96
C ARG A 175 5.28 -32.08 45.35
N ALA A 176 4.23 -31.41 45.83
CA ALA A 176 3.68 -31.60 47.17
C ALA A 176 2.93 -32.94 47.30
N PRO A 177 3.09 -33.68 48.41
CA PRO A 177 2.32 -34.89 48.66
C PRO A 177 0.81 -34.62 48.76
N GLU A 178 -0.01 -35.56 48.28
CA GLU A 178 -1.47 -35.43 48.19
C GLU A 178 -2.15 -35.10 49.54
N PHE A 179 -1.67 -35.65 50.66
CA PHE A 179 -2.27 -35.37 51.97
C PHE A 179 -2.11 -33.90 52.41
N VAL A 180 -1.08 -33.21 51.92
CA VAL A 180 -0.88 -31.78 52.18
C VAL A 180 -1.92 -30.96 51.40
N LYS A 181 -2.15 -31.30 50.13
CA LYS A 181 -3.18 -30.68 49.28
C LYS A 181 -4.58 -30.88 49.86
N VAL A 182 -4.91 -32.11 50.24
CA VAL A 182 -6.21 -32.45 50.85
C VAL A 182 -6.41 -31.69 52.16
N LYS A 183 -5.37 -31.57 53.00
CA LYS A 183 -5.43 -30.79 54.24
C LYS A 183 -5.65 -29.31 53.98
N GLU A 184 -5.00 -28.71 52.98
CA GLU A 184 -5.21 -27.31 52.64
C GLU A 184 -6.62 -27.06 52.09
N ASN A 185 -7.10 -27.92 51.18
CA ASN A 185 -8.47 -27.83 50.64
C ASN A 185 -9.53 -27.92 51.75
N LEU A 186 -9.32 -28.80 52.74
CA LEU A 186 -10.19 -28.90 53.90
C LEU A 186 -10.13 -27.64 54.77
N ARG A 187 -8.95 -27.00 54.91
CA ARG A 187 -8.85 -25.70 55.60
C ARG A 187 -9.60 -24.62 54.82
N ARG A 188 -9.38 -24.47 53.51
CA ARG A 188 -10.03 -23.45 52.67
C ARG A 188 -11.56 -23.53 52.74
N THR A 189 -12.12 -24.74 52.64
CA THR A 189 -13.57 -24.98 52.75
C THR A 189 -14.11 -24.78 54.17
N SER A 190 -13.32 -25.09 55.23
CA SER A 190 -13.74 -24.84 56.62
C SER A 190 -13.90 -23.36 56.97
N VAL A 191 -13.14 -22.47 56.32
CA VAL A 191 -13.26 -21.02 56.53
C VAL A 191 -14.50 -20.48 55.79
N GLN A 192 -14.76 -20.93 54.56
CA GLN A 192 -15.95 -20.56 53.81
C GLN A 192 -17.26 -21.02 54.49
N GLY A 193 -17.27 -22.21 55.10
CA GLY A 193 -18.44 -22.71 55.85
C GLY A 193 -18.75 -21.96 57.16
N LYS A 194 -17.84 -21.11 57.65
CA LYS A 194 -18.10 -20.22 58.81
C LYS A 194 -18.75 -18.90 58.41
N GLU A 195 -18.46 -18.39 57.21
CA GLU A 195 -19.06 -17.15 56.69
C GLU A 195 -20.54 -17.33 56.27
N GLU A 196 -20.99 -18.56 55.99
CA GLU A 196 -22.39 -18.84 55.61
C GLU A 196 -23.36 -19.04 56.80
N LYS A 197 -22.87 -19.15 58.05
CA LYS A 197 -23.71 -19.38 59.25
C LYS A 197 -24.02 -18.12 60.07
N GLU A 198 -23.62 -16.95 59.60
CA GLU A 198 -23.89 -15.66 60.23
C GLU A 198 -24.76 -14.78 59.30
N VAL A 199 -25.97 -15.24 58.97
CA VAL A 199 -27.06 -14.45 58.39
C VAL A 199 -28.41 -14.95 58.91
#